data_AF-A0A1F8UUX8-F1
#
_entry.id   AF-A0A1F8UUX8-F1
#
_cell.length_a   1.000
_cell.length_b   1.000
_cell.length_c   1.000
_cell.angle_alpha   90.00
_cell.angle_beta   90.00
_cell.angle_gamma   90.00
#
_symmetry.space_group_name_H-M   'P 1'
#
loop_
_entity.id
_entity.type
_entity.pdbx_description
1 polymer ?
#
loop_
_entity_poly.entity_id
_entity_poly.type
_entity_poly.pdbx_seq_one_letter_code
_entity_poly.pdbx_strand_id
1 'polypeptide(L)'
;MLKEKLKKIINKAKKGFTLLELLIVLVIMAALAVIAVPIFINKADEAKQLAQKATMLTLENQAQSYIWEVGVLGATEDILSDMIAAGYIKEVPENLYKNVPNNSDKTYVTSVDSEWKATAILTAGTATDNGVTYNKPDLVEGMVPVKWNGTSWTLADVANTANDWYKYNGDLDNITDANKNDGVVTAVNTNGEKWANVMLRDGCNGSTAFNGSMMVWIPRYTYKVDKTNKRIYIKYTAGAADDTSGGYLKHPAFKLGSQELTGIWVAKFEASPKEGVGNSAATDDVLTKHIQIKPDVASWRYIRIGNMFTVCR
;
A
#
# COMPACT_ATOMS: atom_id res chain seq x y z
N MET A 1 48.86 20.21 55.06
CA MET A 1 48.91 21.17 53.92
C MET A 1 48.60 20.54 52.55
N LEU A 2 49.19 19.41 52.14
CA LEU A 2 48.93 18.83 50.80
C LEU A 2 47.49 18.31 50.63
N LYS A 3 46.93 17.67 51.67
CA LYS A 3 45.53 17.15 51.68
C LYS A 3 44.48 18.24 51.52
N GLU A 4 44.69 19.43 52.08
CA GLU A 4 43.77 20.57 51.93
C GLU A 4 43.84 21.17 50.53
N LYS A 5 45.04 21.28 49.94
CA LYS A 5 45.21 21.72 48.55
C LYS A 5 44.51 20.75 47.59
N LEU A 6 44.65 19.43 47.80
CA LEU A 6 43.93 18.40 47.05
C LEU A 6 42.40 18.50 47.21
N LYS A 7 41.90 18.68 48.43
CA LYS A 7 40.47 18.85 48.70
C LYS A 7 39.88 20.10 48.02
N LYS A 8 40.64 21.19 47.97
CA LYS A 8 40.24 22.45 47.29
C LYS A 8 40.25 22.31 45.76
N ILE A 9 41.18 21.54 45.19
CA ILE A 9 41.19 21.23 43.75
C ILE A 9 40.00 20.33 43.38
N ILE A 10 39.71 19.30 44.18
CA ILE A 10 38.56 18.41 43.97
C ILE A 10 37.23 19.18 44.11
N ASN A 11 37.12 20.12 45.05
CA ASN A 11 35.89 20.91 45.23
C ASN A 11 35.70 22.00 44.16
N LYS A 12 36.78 22.49 43.53
CA LYS A 12 36.73 23.41 42.39
C LYS A 12 36.34 22.69 41.09
N ALA A 13 36.59 21.38 41.02
CA ALA A 13 36.20 20.50 39.92
C ALA A 13 34.72 20.02 40.00
N LYS A 14 34.03 20.21 41.13
CA LYS A 14 32.59 19.94 41.29
C LYS A 14 31.73 21.16 40.95
N LYS A 15 31.97 21.80 39.80
CA LYS A 15 30.99 22.74 39.24
C LYS A 15 29.86 21.89 38.66
N GLY A 16 28.77 21.76 39.41
CA GLY A 16 27.56 21.09 38.95
C GLY A 16 26.99 21.79 37.73
N PHE A 17 26.39 21.01 36.82
CA PHE A 17 25.69 21.50 35.64
C PHE A 17 24.72 22.63 36.01
N THR A 18 24.77 23.74 35.28
CA THR A 18 23.81 24.83 35.45
C THR A 18 22.48 24.47 34.80
N LEU A 19 21.37 24.96 35.36
CA LEU A 19 20.04 24.78 34.77
C LEU A 19 19.98 25.30 33.32
N LEU A 20 20.75 26.37 33.02
CA LEU A 20 20.81 26.98 31.71
C LEU A 20 21.47 26.04 30.67
N GLU A 21 22.55 25.36 31.03
CA GLU A 21 23.21 24.39 30.13
C GLU A 21 22.29 23.22 29.82
N LEU A 22 21.58 22.69 30.82
CA LEU A 22 20.64 21.59 30.61
C LEU A 22 19.44 22.02 29.75
N LEU A 23 18.98 23.26 29.88
CA LEU A 23 17.90 23.81 29.05
C LEU A 23 18.33 23.96 27.60
N ILE A 24 19.51 24.53 27.33
CA ILE A 24 20.03 24.68 25.96
C ILE A 24 20.20 23.30 25.29
N VAL A 25 20.71 22.31 26.03
CA VAL A 25 20.87 20.93 25.52
C VAL A 25 19.51 20.31 25.18
N LEU A 26 18.48 20.48 26.02
CA LEU A 26 17.14 19.97 25.73
C LEU A 26 16.52 20.65 24.50
N VAL A 27 16.72 21.96 24.33
CA VAL A 27 16.26 22.70 23.14
C VAL A 27 16.95 22.19 21.87
N ILE A 28 18.26 21.96 21.91
CA ILE A 28 19.02 21.43 20.76
C ILE A 28 18.57 19.99 20.44
N MET A 29 18.40 19.12 21.45
CA MET A 29 17.91 17.76 21.24
C MET A 29 16.49 17.75 20.67
N ALA A 30 15.60 18.62 21.14
CA ALA A 30 14.26 18.76 20.60
C ALA A 30 14.27 19.21 19.13
N ALA A 31 15.09 20.20 18.78
CA ALA A 31 15.24 20.67 17.41
C ALA A 31 15.80 19.58 16.47
N LEU A 32 16.81 18.83 16.92
CA LEU A 32 17.37 17.71 16.15
C LEU A 32 16.38 16.57 15.97
N ALA A 33 15.58 16.24 17.00
CA ALA A 33 14.57 15.19 16.93
C ALA A 33 13.49 15.47 15.87
N VAL A 34 13.07 16.74 15.72
CA VAL A 34 12.07 17.14 14.72
C VAL A 34 12.55 16.83 13.29
N ILE A 35 13.84 17.00 12.99
CA ILE A 35 14.40 16.73 11.66
C ILE A 35 14.71 15.23 11.49
N ALA A 36 15.24 14.58 12.52
CA ALA A 36 15.72 13.22 12.43
C ALA A 36 14.61 12.17 12.35
N VAL A 37 13.53 12.31 13.13
CA VAL A 37 12.48 11.28 13.26
C VAL A 37 11.83 10.92 11.91
N PRO A 38 11.40 11.86 11.05
CA PRO A 38 10.83 11.52 9.74
C PRO A 38 11.79 10.75 8.83
N ILE A 39 13.08 11.10 8.85
CA ILE A 39 14.11 10.44 8.03
C ILE A 39 14.30 8.99 8.48
N PHE A 40 14.34 8.76 9.80
CA PHE A 40 14.50 7.41 10.35
C PHE A 40 13.32 6.49 10.04
N ILE A 41 12.08 7.00 10.05
CA ILE A 41 10.89 6.21 9.71
C ILE A 41 10.95 5.73 8.25
N ASN A 42 11.21 6.65 7.30
CA ASN A 42 11.29 6.31 5.88
C ASN A 42 12.41 5.29 5.59
N LYS A 43 13.56 5.40 6.29
CA LYS A 43 14.66 4.45 6.15
C LYS A 43 14.38 3.09 6.80
N ALA A 44 13.61 3.07 7.89
CA ALA A 44 13.16 1.82 8.49
C ALA A 44 12.23 1.06 7.52
N ASP A 45 11.35 1.76 6.81
CA ASP A 45 10.48 1.12 5.81
C ASP A 45 11.24 0.59 4.60
N GLU A 46 12.20 1.36 4.06
CA GLU A 46 13.10 0.88 3.01
C GLU A 46 13.84 -0.40 3.45
N ALA A 47 14.33 -0.43 4.69
CA ALA A 47 15.00 -1.61 5.25
C ALA A 47 14.05 -2.81 5.40
N LYS A 48 12.79 -2.62 5.81
CA LYS A 48 11.77 -3.69 5.86
C LYS A 48 11.50 -4.25 4.46
N GLN A 49 11.34 -3.40 3.43
CA GLN A 49 11.13 -3.87 2.04
C GLN A 49 12.32 -4.70 1.54
N LEU A 50 13.55 -4.22 1.79
CA LEU A 50 14.76 -4.94 1.41
C LEU A 50 14.89 -6.28 2.15
N ALA A 51 14.58 -6.30 3.45
CA ALA A 51 14.61 -7.52 4.26
C ALA A 51 13.60 -8.55 3.75
N GLN A 52 12.35 -8.16 3.45
CA GLN A 52 11.37 -9.08 2.88
C GLN A 52 11.80 -9.65 1.53
N LYS A 53 12.40 -8.83 0.67
CA LYS A 53 12.94 -9.28 -0.61
C LYS A 53 14.08 -10.28 -0.41
N ALA A 54 14.96 -10.04 0.56
CA ALA A 54 16.02 -10.98 0.93
C ALA A 54 15.45 -12.29 1.50
N THR A 55 14.38 -12.23 2.28
CA THR A 55 13.67 -13.41 2.79
C THR A 55 13.06 -14.23 1.64
N MET A 56 12.37 -13.60 0.69
CA MET A 56 11.83 -14.30 -0.49
C MET A 56 12.93 -14.98 -1.30
N LEU A 57 14.03 -14.28 -1.57
CA LEU A 57 15.19 -14.87 -2.27
C LEU A 57 15.79 -16.05 -1.50
N THR A 58 15.85 -15.95 -0.17
CA THR A 58 16.34 -17.04 0.69
C THR A 58 15.41 -18.25 0.59
N LEU A 59 14.10 -18.04 0.64
CA LEU A 59 13.09 -19.09 0.46
C LEU A 59 13.19 -19.74 -0.93
N GLU A 60 13.34 -18.96 -1.99
CA GLU A 60 13.53 -19.47 -3.35
C GLU A 60 14.75 -20.37 -3.47
N ASN A 61 15.89 -19.95 -2.91
CA ASN A 61 17.11 -20.75 -2.94
C ASN A 61 16.95 -22.08 -2.17
N GLN A 62 16.33 -22.04 -0.98
CA GLN A 62 16.06 -23.26 -0.20
C GLN A 62 15.07 -24.19 -0.90
N ALA A 63 14.03 -23.62 -1.50
CA ALA A 63 13.03 -24.37 -2.26
C ALA A 63 13.65 -25.02 -3.50
N GLN A 64 14.54 -24.31 -4.19
CA GLN A 64 15.24 -24.87 -5.32
C GLN A 64 16.16 -26.03 -4.91
N SER A 65 16.88 -25.92 -3.78
CA SER A 65 17.62 -27.04 -3.18
C SER A 65 16.73 -28.23 -2.84
N TYR A 66 15.57 -27.98 -2.24
CA TYR A 66 14.57 -29.02 -1.94
C TYR A 66 14.08 -29.74 -3.21
N ILE A 67 13.79 -29.00 -4.28
CA ILE A 67 13.38 -29.57 -5.57
C ILE A 67 14.46 -30.46 -6.17
N TRP A 68 15.74 -30.09 -6.03
CA TRP A 68 16.85 -30.89 -6.57
C TRP A 68 17.13 -32.17 -5.77
N GLU A 69 16.96 -32.14 -4.45
CA GLU A 69 17.35 -33.24 -3.56
C GLU A 69 16.19 -34.20 -3.24
N VAL A 70 15.01 -33.68 -2.92
CA VAL A 70 13.83 -34.47 -2.56
C VAL A 70 12.91 -34.67 -3.76
N GLY A 71 12.76 -33.63 -4.57
CA GLY A 71 11.83 -33.61 -5.69
C GLY A 71 10.41 -33.24 -5.28
N VAL A 72 9.68 -32.71 -6.26
CA VAL A 72 8.24 -32.40 -6.19
C VAL A 72 7.55 -33.22 -7.28
N LEU A 73 6.22 -33.36 -7.28
CA LEU A 73 5.50 -34.04 -8.37
C LEU A 73 4.83 -33.00 -9.27
N GLY A 74 5.64 -32.28 -10.04
CA GLY A 74 5.18 -31.25 -10.97
C GLY A 74 4.79 -29.94 -10.29
N ALA A 75 3.97 -29.13 -10.97
CA ALA A 75 3.59 -27.81 -10.49
C ALA A 75 2.77 -27.91 -9.19
N THR A 76 3.18 -27.16 -8.17
CA THR A 76 2.58 -27.17 -6.84
C THR A 76 2.46 -25.75 -6.31
N GLU A 77 1.29 -25.41 -5.75
CA GLU A 77 0.98 -24.04 -5.29
C GLU A 77 1.75 -23.64 -4.02
N ASP A 78 1.99 -24.58 -3.11
CA ASP A 78 2.74 -24.33 -1.88
C ASP A 78 3.50 -25.58 -1.42
N ILE A 79 4.82 -25.47 -1.31
CA ILE A 79 5.72 -26.53 -0.80
C ILE A 79 6.35 -26.18 0.55
N LEU A 80 5.95 -25.07 1.18
CA LEU A 80 6.62 -24.58 2.38
C LEU A 80 6.50 -25.54 3.57
N SER A 81 5.35 -26.19 3.71
CA SER A 81 5.12 -27.21 4.75
C SER A 81 6.03 -28.44 4.57
N ASP A 82 6.22 -28.88 3.33
CA ASP A 82 7.12 -30.00 3.01
C ASP A 82 8.59 -29.62 3.22
N MET A 83 8.98 -28.39 2.88
CA MET A 83 10.32 -27.87 3.13
C MET A 83 10.66 -27.79 4.63
N ILE A 84 9.67 -27.50 5.49
CA ILE A 84 9.83 -27.54 6.95
C ILE A 84 10.03 -28.98 7.41
N ALA A 85 9.19 -29.90 6.93
CA ALA A 85 9.29 -31.32 7.29
C ALA A 85 10.64 -31.93 6.85
N ALA A 86 11.17 -31.49 5.71
CA ALA A 86 12.46 -31.92 5.19
C ALA A 86 13.66 -31.14 5.77
N GLY A 87 13.44 -30.10 6.57
CA GLY A 87 14.48 -29.37 7.32
C GLY A 87 15.24 -28.28 6.54
N TYR A 88 14.79 -27.90 5.34
CA TYR A 88 15.39 -26.80 4.56
C TYR A 88 15.11 -25.43 5.17
N ILE A 89 13.98 -25.31 5.86
CA ILE A 89 13.59 -24.14 6.63
C ILE A 89 13.08 -24.59 8.00
N LYS A 90 13.32 -23.77 9.02
CA LYS A 90 12.90 -24.10 10.40
C LYS A 90 11.43 -23.77 10.65
N GLU A 91 11.01 -22.65 10.10
CA GLU A 91 9.67 -22.11 10.26
C GLU A 91 9.37 -21.17 9.09
N VAL A 92 8.09 -20.87 8.89
CA VAL A 92 7.67 -19.86 7.92
C VAL A 92 8.13 -18.50 8.42
N PRO A 93 8.91 -17.73 7.62
CA PRO A 93 9.33 -16.40 8.02
C PRO A 93 8.14 -15.50 8.33
N GLU A 94 8.33 -14.56 9.25
CA GLU A 94 7.25 -13.65 9.63
C GLU A 94 7.18 -12.44 8.70
N ASN A 95 5.95 -12.03 8.35
CA ASN A 95 5.72 -10.80 7.59
C ASN A 95 6.12 -9.57 8.43
N LEU A 96 7.15 -8.84 7.99
CA LEU A 96 7.61 -7.59 8.64
C LEU A 96 6.55 -6.48 8.65
N TYR A 97 5.54 -6.57 7.79
CA TYR A 97 4.39 -5.67 7.74
C TYR A 97 3.15 -6.21 8.44
N LYS A 98 3.23 -7.30 9.23
CA LYS A 98 2.05 -7.87 9.92
C LYS A 98 1.28 -6.85 10.78
N ASN A 99 1.99 -5.86 11.32
CA ASN A 99 1.44 -4.80 12.16
C ASN A 99 0.90 -3.62 11.34
N VAL A 100 1.18 -3.59 10.04
CA VAL A 100 0.55 -2.64 9.12
C VAL A 100 -0.85 -3.17 8.82
N PRO A 101 -1.84 -2.27 8.77
CA PRO A 101 -3.20 -2.61 8.39
C PRO A 101 -3.33 -3.46 7.12
N ASN A 102 -4.32 -4.37 7.09
CA ASN A 102 -4.58 -5.31 5.99
C ASN A 102 -3.41 -6.24 5.60
N ASN A 103 -2.32 -6.28 6.38
CA ASN A 103 -1.15 -7.11 6.10
C ASN A 103 -0.99 -8.30 7.06
N SER A 104 -1.78 -8.40 8.13
CA SER A 104 -1.71 -9.49 9.12
C SER A 104 -1.89 -10.88 8.52
N ASP A 105 -2.75 -10.98 7.50
CA ASP A 105 -3.16 -12.26 6.92
C ASP A 105 -2.23 -12.70 5.78
N LYS A 106 -1.26 -11.84 5.42
CA LYS A 106 -0.29 -12.13 4.37
C LYS A 106 0.82 -13.02 4.92
N THR A 107 1.04 -14.14 4.27
CA THR A 107 2.01 -15.16 4.63
C THR A 107 2.93 -15.46 3.45
N TYR A 108 4.13 -15.96 3.72
CA TYR A 108 4.99 -16.45 2.65
C TYR A 108 4.47 -17.79 2.14
N VAL A 109 4.46 -17.93 0.82
CA VAL A 109 4.19 -19.18 0.10
C VAL A 109 5.31 -19.37 -0.91
N THR A 110 5.72 -20.61 -1.13
CA THR A 110 6.67 -20.93 -2.20
C THR A 110 6.04 -21.93 -3.15
N SER A 111 5.82 -21.49 -4.39
CA SER A 111 5.22 -22.28 -5.46
C SER A 111 6.29 -22.83 -6.39
N VAL A 112 5.99 -23.96 -7.04
CA VAL A 112 6.81 -24.56 -8.09
C VAL A 112 6.01 -24.58 -9.38
N ASP A 113 6.59 -24.05 -10.46
CA ASP A 113 5.95 -24.11 -11.77
C ASP A 113 6.21 -25.44 -12.50
N SER A 114 5.64 -25.59 -13.70
CA SER A 114 5.83 -26.78 -14.54
C SER A 114 7.27 -26.95 -15.06
N GLU A 115 8.13 -25.94 -14.90
CA GLU A 115 9.54 -25.94 -15.29
C GLU A 115 10.46 -26.18 -14.08
N TRP A 116 9.91 -26.57 -12.93
CA TRP A 116 10.64 -26.85 -11.69
C TRP A 116 11.34 -25.64 -11.09
N LYS A 117 10.85 -24.44 -11.41
CA LYS A 117 11.34 -23.20 -10.85
C LYS A 117 10.55 -22.84 -9.60
N ALA A 118 11.27 -22.71 -8.48
CA ALA A 118 10.69 -22.18 -7.25
C ALA A 118 10.50 -20.65 -7.36
N THR A 119 9.35 -20.16 -6.89
CA THR A 119 9.08 -18.73 -6.71
C THR A 119 8.47 -18.51 -5.34
N ALA A 120 9.07 -17.62 -4.54
CA ALA A 120 8.55 -17.28 -3.23
C ALA A 120 7.81 -15.94 -3.31
N ILE A 121 6.58 -15.93 -2.81
CA ILE A 121 5.74 -14.73 -2.78
C ILE A 121 5.19 -14.50 -1.38
N LEU A 122 4.92 -13.24 -1.07
CA LEU A 122 4.02 -12.89 0.03
C LEU A 122 2.59 -12.90 -0.52
N THR A 123 1.70 -13.68 0.09
CA THR A 123 0.31 -13.82 -0.37
C THR A 123 -0.45 -12.50 -0.31
N ALA A 124 -1.49 -12.39 -1.14
CA ALA A 124 -2.42 -11.28 -1.06
C ALA A 124 -3.32 -11.44 0.18
N GLY A 125 -3.58 -10.34 0.89
CA GLY A 125 -4.68 -10.33 1.85
C GLY A 125 -6.00 -10.45 1.09
N THR A 126 -6.89 -11.34 1.48
CA THR A 126 -8.16 -11.58 0.78
C THR A 126 -9.35 -11.43 1.72
N ALA A 127 -10.42 -10.82 1.22
CA ALA A 127 -11.70 -10.72 1.93
C ALA A 127 -12.78 -11.40 1.09
N THR A 128 -13.80 -11.92 1.77
CA THR A 128 -14.96 -12.53 1.13
C THR A 128 -16.22 -11.86 1.63
N ASP A 129 -17.00 -11.29 0.70
CA ASP A 129 -18.33 -10.75 0.97
C ASP A 129 -19.31 -11.34 -0.03
N ASN A 130 -20.49 -11.77 0.45
CA ASN A 130 -21.56 -12.30 -0.39
C ASN A 130 -21.11 -13.40 -1.38
N GLY A 131 -20.17 -14.25 -0.96
CA GLY A 131 -19.62 -15.35 -1.80
C GLY A 131 -18.62 -14.90 -2.86
N VAL A 132 -18.22 -13.62 -2.88
CA VAL A 132 -17.18 -13.09 -3.77
C VAL A 132 -15.93 -12.85 -2.95
N THR A 133 -14.84 -13.51 -3.34
CA THR A 133 -13.52 -13.31 -2.74
C THR A 133 -12.70 -12.35 -3.60
N TYR A 134 -12.10 -11.36 -2.96
CA TYR A 134 -11.33 -10.30 -3.62
C TYR A 134 -10.09 -9.91 -2.82
N ASN A 135 -9.13 -9.28 -3.48
CA ASN A 135 -7.91 -8.79 -2.84
C ASN A 135 -8.15 -7.52 -2.02
N LYS A 136 -7.77 -7.56 -0.73
CA LYS A 136 -7.79 -6.41 0.17
C LYS A 136 -6.83 -5.32 -0.33
N PRO A 137 -7.11 -4.03 -0.02
CA PRO A 137 -6.20 -2.95 -0.33
C PRO A 137 -4.83 -3.17 0.31
N ASP A 138 -3.78 -3.09 -0.49
CA ASP A 138 -2.40 -3.22 -0.02
C ASP A 138 -1.91 -1.88 0.55
N LEU A 139 -1.89 -1.77 1.88
CA LEU A 139 -1.50 -0.55 2.58
C LEU A 139 -0.01 -0.56 2.91
N VAL A 140 0.64 0.58 2.66
CA VAL A 140 1.99 0.87 3.14
C VAL A 140 1.94 1.94 4.23
N GLU A 141 3.03 2.07 4.99
CA GLU A 141 3.15 3.10 6.02
C GLU A 141 2.89 4.50 5.42
N GLY A 142 2.03 5.28 6.08
CA GLY A 142 1.61 6.60 5.60
C GLY A 142 0.35 6.64 4.75
N MET A 143 -0.21 5.50 4.33
CA MET A 143 -1.56 5.43 3.75
C MET A 143 -2.61 5.37 4.87
N VAL A 144 -3.58 6.27 4.83
CA VAL A 144 -4.64 6.35 5.84
C VAL A 144 -6.00 6.09 5.19
N PRO A 145 -6.73 5.04 5.58
CA PRO A 145 -8.09 4.76 5.13
C PRO A 145 -9.07 5.89 5.43
N VAL A 146 -9.90 6.23 4.44
CA VAL A 146 -10.92 7.28 4.55
C VAL A 146 -12.26 6.84 3.98
N LYS A 147 -13.34 7.36 4.58
CA LYS A 147 -14.73 7.12 4.15
C LYS A 147 -15.51 8.44 4.02
N TRP A 148 -16.45 8.47 3.08
CA TRP A 148 -17.39 9.56 2.92
C TRP A 148 -18.61 9.35 3.81
N ASN A 149 -18.97 10.36 4.61
CA ASN A 149 -20.14 10.29 5.51
C ASN A 149 -21.40 10.97 4.93
N GLY A 150 -21.35 11.49 3.71
CA GLY A 150 -22.43 12.28 3.09
C GLY A 150 -22.08 13.76 2.93
N THR A 151 -21.22 14.30 3.79
CA THR A 151 -20.85 15.73 3.81
C THR A 151 -19.35 15.96 3.77
N SER A 152 -18.56 15.06 4.36
CA SER A 152 -17.12 15.17 4.44
C SER A 152 -16.43 13.80 4.41
N TRP A 153 -15.16 13.82 4.04
CA TRP A 153 -14.26 12.68 4.23
C TRP A 153 -13.91 12.57 5.71
N THR A 154 -13.93 11.35 6.24
CA THR A 154 -13.61 11.01 7.63
C THR A 154 -12.67 9.82 7.66
N LEU A 155 -11.93 9.64 8.77
CA LEU A 155 -11.09 8.46 8.96
C LEU A 155 -11.97 7.20 9.03
N ALA A 156 -11.53 6.14 8.37
CA ALA A 156 -12.19 4.85 8.41
C ALA A 156 -11.58 3.91 9.45
N ASP A 157 -12.34 2.87 9.84
CA ASP A 157 -11.74 1.77 10.58
C ASP A 157 -10.75 1.02 9.67
N VAL A 158 -9.52 1.06 10.10
CA VAL A 158 -8.36 0.52 9.41
C VAL A 158 -8.45 -1.00 9.22
N ALA A 159 -9.09 -1.71 10.14
CA ALA A 159 -9.32 -3.15 10.04
C ALA A 159 -10.55 -3.51 9.18
N ASN A 160 -11.32 -2.50 8.71
CA ASN A 160 -12.56 -2.66 7.96
C ASN A 160 -13.59 -3.57 8.67
N THR A 161 -13.62 -3.60 10.01
CA THR A 161 -14.46 -4.56 10.75
C THR A 161 -15.95 -4.41 10.45
N ALA A 162 -16.39 -3.20 10.08
CA ALA A 162 -17.75 -2.88 9.74
C ALA A 162 -17.99 -2.75 8.21
N ASN A 163 -17.03 -3.16 7.37
CA ASN A 163 -17.07 -2.94 5.92
C ASN A 163 -17.39 -1.48 5.56
N ASP A 164 -16.75 -0.52 6.24
CA ASP A 164 -17.12 0.89 6.21
C ASP A 164 -16.33 1.72 5.19
N TRP A 165 -15.16 1.26 4.75
CA TRP A 165 -14.36 1.91 3.70
C TRP A 165 -14.12 1.08 2.44
N TYR A 166 -14.16 -0.25 2.51
CA TYR A 166 -14.20 -1.08 1.31
C TYR A 166 -15.15 -2.27 1.46
N LYS A 167 -15.80 -2.59 0.36
CA LYS A 167 -16.64 -3.78 0.20
C LYS A 167 -16.85 -3.97 -1.30
N TYR A 168 -16.23 -4.99 -1.86
CA TYR A 168 -16.36 -5.29 -3.28
C TYR A 168 -17.28 -6.49 -3.41
N ASN A 169 -18.40 -6.29 -4.09
CA ASN A 169 -19.19 -7.40 -4.56
C ASN A 169 -18.90 -7.55 -6.04
N GLY A 170 -18.90 -8.78 -6.56
CA GLY A 170 -19.05 -8.97 -8.00
C GLY A 170 -20.34 -8.27 -8.46
N ASP A 171 -20.52 -8.12 -9.76
CA ASP A 171 -21.71 -7.50 -10.35
C ASP A 171 -22.99 -8.35 -10.14
N LEU A 172 -23.35 -8.56 -8.87
CA LEU A 172 -24.49 -9.33 -8.36
C LEU A 172 -25.75 -8.45 -8.32
N ASP A 173 -25.58 -7.12 -8.31
CA ASP A 173 -26.67 -6.14 -8.38
C ASP A 173 -27.34 -6.09 -9.78
N ASN A 174 -26.76 -6.74 -10.80
CA ASN A 174 -27.19 -6.60 -12.20
C ASN A 174 -28.21 -7.64 -12.71
N ILE A 175 -28.68 -8.59 -11.89
CA ILE A 175 -29.65 -9.61 -12.36
C ILE A 175 -31.08 -9.04 -12.50
N THR A 176 -31.46 -8.00 -11.76
CA THR A 176 -32.84 -7.48 -11.76
C THR A 176 -33.00 -6.03 -12.17
N ASP A 177 -31.90 -5.29 -12.40
CA ASP A 177 -31.99 -3.87 -12.76
C ASP A 177 -32.28 -3.69 -14.27
N ALA A 178 -33.57 -3.63 -14.59
CA ALA A 178 -34.09 -3.31 -15.91
C ALA A 178 -33.88 -1.84 -16.33
N ASN A 179 -33.42 -0.98 -15.42
CA ASN A 179 -33.41 0.48 -15.62
C ASN A 179 -32.04 1.10 -15.92
N LYS A 180 -30.98 0.32 -16.13
CA LYS A 180 -29.70 0.84 -16.64
C LYS A 180 -29.65 0.98 -18.17
N ASN A 181 -30.80 1.23 -18.79
CA ASN A 181 -30.85 1.79 -20.13
C ASN A 181 -30.70 3.31 -20.00
N ASP A 182 -29.54 3.84 -20.35
CA ASP A 182 -29.33 5.23 -20.77
C ASP A 182 -29.70 6.34 -19.74
N GLY A 183 -28.70 6.82 -19.00
CA GLY A 183 -28.67 8.22 -18.54
C GLY A 183 -29.27 8.57 -17.18
N VAL A 184 -29.99 7.68 -16.48
CA VAL A 184 -30.46 7.94 -15.11
C VAL A 184 -29.84 6.93 -14.14
N VAL A 185 -28.72 7.33 -13.53
CA VAL A 185 -28.07 6.55 -12.47
C VAL A 185 -28.83 6.76 -11.16
N THR A 186 -29.94 6.05 -10.96
CA THR A 186 -30.40 5.73 -9.60
C THR A 186 -29.63 4.50 -9.16
N ALA A 187 -28.35 4.66 -8.81
CA ALA A 187 -27.56 3.61 -8.22
C ALA A 187 -28.15 3.27 -6.84
N VAL A 188 -29.11 2.35 -6.80
CA VAL A 188 -29.46 1.72 -5.53
C VAL A 188 -28.31 0.78 -5.22
N ASN A 189 -27.40 1.24 -4.38
CA ASN A 189 -26.37 0.41 -3.78
C ASN A 189 -27.04 -0.53 -2.77
N THR A 190 -27.81 -1.52 -3.26
CA THR A 190 -28.57 -2.48 -2.44
C THR A 190 -27.65 -3.33 -1.57
N ASN A 191 -26.44 -3.60 -2.05
CA ASN A 191 -25.50 -4.49 -1.38
C ASN A 191 -24.39 -3.77 -0.58
N GLY A 192 -24.45 -2.44 -0.50
CA GLY A 192 -23.52 -1.61 0.27
C GLY A 192 -22.08 -1.61 -0.26
N GLU A 193 -21.89 -1.75 -1.58
CA GLU A 193 -20.60 -1.68 -2.28
C GLU A 193 -19.83 -0.39 -1.92
N LYS A 194 -18.54 -0.52 -1.65
CA LYS A 194 -17.66 0.58 -1.28
C LYS A 194 -16.30 0.40 -1.92
N TRP A 195 -15.82 1.47 -2.53
CA TRP A 195 -14.48 1.54 -3.09
C TRP A 195 -13.50 1.99 -2.02
N ALA A 196 -12.41 1.23 -1.81
CA ALA A 196 -11.41 1.58 -0.81
C ALA A 196 -10.71 2.88 -1.19
N ASN A 197 -10.83 3.90 -0.34
CA ASN A 197 -10.13 5.17 -0.53
C ASN A 197 -9.11 5.35 0.59
N VAL A 198 -7.95 5.86 0.23
CA VAL A 198 -6.91 6.27 1.18
C VAL A 198 -6.48 7.69 0.90
N MET A 199 -6.01 8.36 1.94
CA MET A 199 -5.23 9.58 1.80
C MET A 199 -3.77 9.29 2.11
N LEU A 200 -2.87 9.87 1.32
CA LEU A 200 -1.45 9.85 1.59
C LEU A 200 -1.12 10.91 2.66
N ARG A 201 -0.27 10.58 3.63
CA ARG A 201 0.30 11.58 4.55
C ARG A 201 1.30 12.48 3.81
N ASP A 202 0.81 13.45 3.06
CA ASP A 202 1.66 14.47 2.43
C ASP A 202 2.14 15.46 3.51
N GLY A 203 3.38 15.29 3.97
CA GLY A 203 4.12 16.27 4.78
C GLY A 203 3.58 16.60 6.18
N CYS A 204 2.59 15.87 6.71
CA CYS A 204 1.95 16.20 7.98
C CYS A 204 1.92 15.00 8.94
N ASN A 205 3.10 14.64 9.43
CA ASN A 205 3.26 13.60 10.43
C ASN A 205 2.55 14.04 11.74
N GLY A 206 1.50 13.32 12.15
CA GLY A 206 0.70 13.64 13.33
C GLY A 206 -0.49 14.59 13.11
N SER A 207 -0.73 15.06 11.87
CA SER A 207 -1.93 15.86 11.56
C SER A 207 -3.12 14.97 11.25
N THR A 208 -4.28 15.33 11.79
CA THR A 208 -5.60 14.79 11.40
C THR A 208 -6.21 15.55 10.21
N ALA A 209 -5.53 16.59 9.70
CA ALA A 209 -6.03 17.40 8.60
C ALA A 209 -5.95 16.64 7.27
N PHE A 210 -7.03 16.69 6.50
CA PHE A 210 -7.16 16.11 5.16
C PHE A 210 -6.35 16.90 4.11
N ASN A 211 -5.02 16.80 4.18
CA ASN A 211 -4.12 17.56 3.32
C ASN A 211 -3.41 16.72 2.25
N GLY A 212 -3.65 15.41 2.25
CA GLY A 212 -3.02 14.42 1.38
C GLY A 212 -3.64 14.26 -0.01
N SER A 213 -2.89 13.60 -0.89
CA SER A 213 -3.41 13.05 -2.14
C SER A 213 -4.29 11.84 -1.89
N MET A 214 -5.42 11.74 -2.60
CA MET A 214 -6.36 10.63 -2.46
C MET A 214 -6.16 9.57 -3.54
N MET A 215 -6.11 8.31 -3.10
CA MET A 215 -6.02 7.15 -3.98
C MET A 215 -7.20 6.21 -3.75
N VAL A 216 -7.57 5.47 -4.79
CA VAL A 216 -8.58 4.42 -4.76
C VAL A 216 -7.94 3.08 -5.10
N TRP A 217 -8.29 2.04 -4.35
CA TRP A 217 -7.86 0.68 -4.63
C TRP A 217 -8.77 0.05 -5.67
N ILE A 218 -8.15 -0.52 -6.70
CA ILE A 218 -8.81 -1.36 -7.67
C ILE A 218 -8.25 -2.78 -7.50
N PRO A 219 -9.01 -3.71 -6.87
CA PRO A 219 -8.58 -5.10 -6.76
C PRO A 219 -8.53 -5.75 -8.14
N ARG A 220 -7.68 -6.77 -8.29
CA ARG A 220 -7.59 -7.56 -9.53
C ARG A 220 -8.96 -8.12 -9.93
N TYR A 221 -9.28 -7.99 -11.21
CA TYR A 221 -10.53 -8.51 -11.77
C TYR A 221 -10.35 -9.00 -13.21
N THR A 222 -11.23 -9.92 -13.61
CA THR A 222 -11.49 -10.27 -15.00
C THR A 222 -12.79 -9.64 -15.47
N TYR A 223 -12.92 -9.40 -16.76
CA TYR A 223 -14.09 -8.72 -17.32
C TYR A 223 -14.65 -9.44 -18.54
N LYS A 224 -15.96 -9.29 -18.77
CA LYS A 224 -16.63 -9.80 -19.96
C LYS A 224 -17.49 -8.70 -20.56
N VAL A 225 -17.32 -8.45 -21.86
CA VAL A 225 -18.11 -7.47 -22.58
C VAL A 225 -19.28 -8.16 -23.26
N ASP A 226 -20.48 -7.78 -22.85
CA ASP A 226 -21.73 -8.18 -23.51
C ASP A 226 -22.18 -7.07 -24.44
N LYS A 227 -21.90 -7.26 -25.73
CA LYS A 227 -22.23 -6.29 -26.78
C LYS A 227 -23.74 -6.19 -27.02
N THR A 228 -24.48 -7.27 -26.78
CA THR A 228 -25.92 -7.32 -27.01
C THR A 228 -26.64 -6.43 -26.01
N ASN A 229 -26.26 -6.54 -24.73
CA ASN A 229 -26.85 -5.75 -23.65
C ASN A 229 -26.08 -4.45 -23.34
N LYS A 230 -24.99 -4.16 -24.07
CA LYS A 230 -24.08 -3.02 -23.83
C LYS A 230 -23.57 -2.98 -22.39
N ARG A 231 -23.23 -4.14 -21.82
CA ARG A 231 -22.81 -4.30 -20.42
C ARG A 231 -21.38 -4.82 -20.32
N ILE A 232 -20.72 -4.47 -19.22
CA ILE A 232 -19.43 -5.04 -18.83
C ILE A 232 -19.64 -5.73 -17.48
N TYR A 233 -19.41 -7.04 -17.45
CA TYR A 233 -19.42 -7.82 -16.22
C TYR A 233 -18.03 -7.87 -15.64
N ILE A 234 -17.93 -7.75 -14.31
CA ILE A 234 -16.68 -7.79 -13.56
C ILE A 234 -16.71 -8.97 -12.60
N LYS A 235 -15.62 -9.73 -12.55
CA LYS A 235 -15.39 -10.79 -11.57
C LYS A 235 -14.07 -10.51 -10.85
N TYR A 236 -14.14 -10.23 -9.56
CA TYR A 236 -12.95 -10.07 -8.73
C TYR A 236 -12.27 -11.41 -8.48
N THR A 237 -10.96 -11.38 -8.30
CA THR A 237 -10.18 -12.57 -8.02
C THR A 237 -9.38 -12.43 -6.73
N ALA A 238 -9.07 -13.58 -6.14
CA ALA A 238 -8.21 -13.72 -4.98
C ALA A 238 -6.79 -14.05 -5.45
N GLY A 239 -5.79 -13.39 -4.88
CA GLY A 239 -4.39 -13.54 -5.27
C GLY A 239 -4.10 -13.01 -6.68
N ALA A 240 -3.13 -13.62 -7.34
CA ALA A 240 -2.68 -13.26 -8.68
C ALA A 240 -3.30 -14.14 -9.78
N ALA A 241 -4.12 -15.13 -9.41
CA ALA A 241 -4.80 -16.00 -10.36
C ALA A 241 -5.99 -15.28 -11.02
N ASP A 242 -6.23 -15.60 -12.29
CA ASP A 242 -7.38 -15.08 -13.03
C ASP A 242 -8.40 -16.19 -13.27
N ASP A 243 -9.66 -15.90 -13.01
CA ASP A 243 -10.76 -16.73 -13.47
C ASP A 243 -11.27 -16.24 -14.84
N THR A 244 -10.87 -16.94 -15.89
CA THR A 244 -11.29 -16.70 -17.27
C THR A 244 -12.42 -17.64 -17.73
N SER A 245 -13.01 -18.41 -16.81
CA SER A 245 -14.16 -19.27 -17.11
C SER A 245 -15.36 -18.43 -17.61
N GLY A 246 -16.19 -19.01 -18.48
CA GLY A 246 -17.43 -18.35 -18.95
C GLY A 246 -17.21 -17.17 -19.91
N GLY A 247 -16.03 -17.07 -20.53
CA GLY A 247 -15.69 -16.04 -21.51
C GLY A 247 -15.19 -14.72 -20.90
N TYR A 248 -14.71 -14.75 -19.68
CA TYR A 248 -14.05 -13.60 -19.04
C TYR A 248 -12.61 -13.45 -19.53
N LEU A 249 -12.19 -12.20 -19.71
CA LEU A 249 -10.88 -11.80 -20.19
C LEU A 249 -10.06 -11.20 -19.05
N LYS A 250 -8.75 -11.44 -19.09
CA LYS A 250 -7.77 -10.83 -18.18
C LYS A 250 -7.59 -9.36 -18.53
N HIS A 251 -7.51 -8.50 -17.52
CA HIS A 251 -7.25 -7.08 -17.74
C HIS A 251 -5.73 -6.80 -17.77
N PRO A 252 -5.16 -6.17 -18.81
CA PRO A 252 -3.71 -6.00 -18.96
C PRO A 252 -3.09 -5.10 -17.89
N ALA A 253 -3.87 -4.23 -17.24
CA ALA A 253 -3.37 -3.32 -16.20
C ALA A 253 -2.83 -4.03 -14.94
N PHE A 254 -3.16 -5.31 -14.73
CA PHE A 254 -2.67 -6.07 -13.58
C PHE A 254 -1.38 -6.85 -13.87
N LYS A 255 -0.68 -6.52 -14.96
CA LYS A 255 0.62 -7.10 -15.30
C LYS A 255 1.66 -6.00 -15.43
N LEU A 256 2.67 -6.03 -14.56
CA LEU A 256 3.81 -5.12 -14.61
C LEU A 256 5.07 -5.92 -14.97
N GLY A 257 5.44 -5.88 -16.25
CA GLY A 257 6.55 -6.71 -16.75
C GLY A 257 6.24 -8.20 -16.61
N SER A 258 7.03 -8.90 -15.80
CA SER A 258 6.82 -10.32 -15.47
C SER A 258 5.97 -10.54 -14.22
N GLN A 259 5.62 -9.49 -13.48
CA GLN A 259 4.92 -9.59 -12.22
C GLN A 259 3.41 -9.41 -12.41
N GLU A 260 2.65 -10.36 -11.87
CA GLU A 260 1.20 -10.30 -11.76
C GLU A 260 0.81 -9.54 -10.48
N LEU A 261 -0.04 -8.52 -10.61
CA LEU A 261 -0.47 -7.65 -9.53
C LEU A 261 -1.80 -8.11 -8.95
N THR A 262 -1.96 -7.99 -7.63
CA THR A 262 -3.17 -8.34 -6.88
C THR A 262 -4.20 -7.19 -6.87
N GLY A 263 -3.75 -6.00 -7.23
CA GLY A 263 -4.56 -4.80 -7.45
C GLY A 263 -3.66 -3.61 -7.69
N ILE A 264 -4.28 -2.46 -7.92
CA ILE A 264 -3.57 -1.20 -8.19
C ILE A 264 -4.18 -0.05 -7.42
N TRP A 265 -3.32 0.86 -6.96
CA TRP A 265 -3.75 2.17 -6.47
C TRP A 265 -3.82 3.16 -7.62
N VAL A 266 -4.96 3.82 -7.75
CA VAL A 266 -5.21 4.83 -8.80
C VAL A 266 -5.55 6.16 -8.15
N ALA A 267 -5.10 7.26 -8.76
CA ALA A 267 -5.51 8.59 -8.33
C ALA A 267 -7.04 8.72 -8.38
N LYS A 268 -7.66 9.12 -7.27
CA LYS A 268 -9.13 9.22 -7.20
C LYS A 268 -9.69 10.40 -8.01
N PHE A 269 -8.92 11.48 -8.05
CA PHE A 269 -9.28 12.73 -8.70
C PHE A 269 -8.22 13.11 -9.73
N GLU A 270 -8.53 14.10 -10.56
CA GLU A 270 -7.57 14.65 -11.51
C GLU A 270 -6.38 15.28 -10.76
N ALA A 271 -5.21 15.19 -11.36
CA ALA A 271 -4.00 15.73 -10.77
C ALA A 271 -4.00 17.26 -10.82
N SER A 272 -3.58 17.88 -9.72
CA SER A 272 -3.47 19.32 -9.55
C SER A 272 -2.11 19.67 -8.95
N PRO A 273 -1.52 20.84 -9.27
CA PRO A 273 -0.33 21.31 -8.58
C PRO A 273 -0.65 21.77 -7.16
N LYS A 274 0.09 21.28 -6.17
CA LYS A 274 -0.01 21.65 -4.76
C LYS A 274 0.09 23.16 -4.53
N GLU A 275 0.93 23.82 -5.31
CA GLU A 275 1.20 25.26 -5.26
C GLU A 275 0.14 26.11 -5.97
N GLY A 276 -0.90 25.48 -6.52
CA GLY A 276 -2.00 26.14 -7.23
C GLY A 276 -1.80 26.20 -8.74
N VAL A 277 -2.92 26.35 -9.45
CA VAL A 277 -2.98 26.35 -10.92
C VAL A 277 -2.67 27.74 -11.48
N GLY A 278 -1.86 27.79 -12.52
CA GLY A 278 -1.57 28.97 -13.32
C GLY A 278 -2.37 29.00 -14.62
N ASN A 279 -2.40 30.16 -15.27
CA ASN A 279 -3.15 30.37 -16.52
C ASN A 279 -2.27 30.40 -17.78
N SER A 280 -1.02 29.92 -17.69
CA SER A 280 -0.13 29.82 -18.85
C SER A 280 0.96 28.76 -18.68
N ALA A 281 1.54 28.32 -19.79
CA ALA A 281 2.71 27.44 -19.78
C ALA A 281 3.89 28.04 -18.99
N ALA A 282 4.13 29.35 -19.05
CA ALA A 282 5.21 29.99 -18.30
C ALA A 282 5.07 29.82 -16.77
N THR A 283 3.83 29.64 -16.28
CA THR A 283 3.52 29.51 -14.85
C THR A 283 3.25 28.09 -14.38
N ASP A 284 2.90 27.18 -15.29
CA ASP A 284 2.42 25.82 -14.96
C ASP A 284 3.26 24.70 -15.57
N ASP A 285 4.08 24.99 -16.57
CA ASP A 285 5.04 24.05 -17.13
C ASP A 285 6.41 24.18 -16.44
N VAL A 286 6.41 24.05 -15.11
CA VAL A 286 7.57 24.25 -14.25
C VAL A 286 7.84 23.00 -13.39
N LEU A 287 9.11 22.78 -13.07
CA LEU A 287 9.55 21.63 -12.25
C LEU A 287 9.42 21.88 -10.75
N THR A 288 9.07 23.10 -10.33
CA THR A 288 8.99 23.49 -8.92
C THR A 288 7.64 23.15 -8.28
N LYS A 289 6.68 22.65 -9.07
CA LYS A 289 5.35 22.29 -8.61
C LYS A 289 5.25 20.80 -8.33
N HIS A 290 4.45 20.45 -7.34
CA HIS A 290 4.27 19.07 -6.89
C HIS A 290 2.87 18.56 -7.17
N ILE A 291 2.75 17.28 -7.49
CA ILE A 291 1.46 16.66 -7.78
C ILE A 291 0.64 16.48 -6.50
N GLN A 292 -0.63 16.85 -6.56
CA GLN A 292 -1.61 16.65 -5.49
C GLN A 292 -2.95 16.20 -6.07
N ILE A 293 -3.59 15.24 -5.40
CA ILE A 293 -4.84 14.63 -5.86
C ILE A 293 -5.93 14.90 -4.81
N LYS A 294 -6.76 15.91 -5.04
CA LYS A 294 -7.81 16.32 -4.10
C LYS A 294 -9.14 16.57 -4.80
N PRO A 295 -10.27 16.35 -4.10
CA PRO A 295 -11.56 16.80 -4.59
C PRO A 295 -11.61 18.32 -4.64
N ASP A 296 -12.43 18.86 -5.54
CA ASP A 296 -12.75 20.29 -5.63
C ASP A 296 -11.53 21.21 -5.86
N VAL A 297 -10.54 20.71 -6.60
CA VAL A 297 -9.37 21.49 -7.03
C VAL A 297 -9.26 21.47 -8.55
N ALA A 298 -8.85 22.60 -9.15
CA ALA A 298 -8.64 22.69 -10.59
C ALA A 298 -7.49 21.79 -11.08
N SER A 299 -7.69 21.15 -12.23
CA SER A 299 -6.72 20.23 -12.85
C SER A 299 -5.49 20.96 -13.39
N TRP A 300 -4.35 20.26 -13.44
CA TRP A 300 -3.10 20.77 -14.01
C TRP A 300 -3.14 20.74 -15.55
N ARG A 301 -3.36 21.89 -16.20
CA ARG A 301 -3.65 21.94 -17.65
C ARG A 301 -2.45 22.16 -18.56
N TYR A 302 -1.48 22.98 -18.14
CA TYR A 302 -0.43 23.47 -19.04
C TYR A 302 0.92 22.75 -18.94
N ILE A 303 1.01 21.65 -18.17
CA ILE A 303 2.26 20.89 -18.02
C ILE A 303 2.53 20.00 -19.24
N ARG A 304 3.76 20.05 -19.78
CA ARG A 304 4.18 19.18 -20.89
C ARG A 304 4.63 17.81 -20.37
N ILE A 305 4.41 16.77 -21.17
CA ILE A 305 4.74 15.37 -20.84
C ILE A 305 6.18 15.20 -20.31
N GLY A 306 7.16 15.90 -20.92
CA GLY A 306 8.56 15.85 -20.48
C GLY A 306 8.77 16.33 -19.03
N ASN A 307 8.01 17.35 -18.61
CA ASN A 307 8.06 17.87 -17.25
C ASN A 307 7.20 17.06 -16.28
N MET A 308 6.08 16.48 -16.76
CA MET A 308 5.21 15.61 -15.96
C MET A 308 5.99 14.46 -15.31
N PHE A 309 6.85 13.79 -16.06
CA PHE A 309 7.67 12.70 -15.52
C PHE A 309 8.57 13.15 -14.37
N THR A 310 9.16 14.34 -14.49
CA THR A 310 10.11 14.87 -13.50
C THR A 310 9.40 15.31 -12.22
N VAL A 311 8.20 15.91 -12.31
CA VAL A 311 7.44 16.35 -11.14
C VAL A 311 6.69 15.23 -10.41
N CYS A 312 6.52 14.07 -11.05
CA CYS A 312 5.86 12.90 -10.46
C CYS A 312 6.83 11.91 -9.81
N ARG A 313 8.14 12.13 -9.92
CA ARG A 313 9.17 11.29 -9.32
C ARG A 313 9.44 11.68 -7.88
#